data_AF-A0A0W8DUJ3-F1
#
_entry.id   AF-A0A0W8DUJ3-F1
#
_cell.length_a   1.000
_cell.length_b   1.000
_cell.length_c   1.000
_cell.angle_alpha   90.00
_cell.angle_beta   90.00
_cell.angle_gamma   90.00
#
_symmetry.space_group_name_H-M   'P 1'
#
loop_
_entity.id
_entity.type
_entity.pdbx_description
1 polymer ?
#
loop_
_entity_poly.entity_id
_entity_poly.type
_entity_poly.pdbx_seq_one_letter_code
_entity_poly.pdbx_strand_id
1 'polypeptide(L)'
;MLLEYLHQLQLSLRIARFVLERVTHEGSDKDEVLSEQAYMTLITETIQVSRQPLGLQDDTDFQQYYELICARMLLLPHGLQQIRTHGLSIHQVVTCSRFAEFFRLMDGSLRERYDMQSNAFHPTRIRNVHRQYLQLDRDGNGMLSMTELQDYGKKRAFNPTGSEPTHDLTGAFVTQVFAEVPTFNHEMDYHAYLDFTLLMSDNVSPAALRFFWNVLDFHKQGFLDAFTLDFFLRSLLEKIYAHEGKKDAPSIDRLRVCTRLAGL
;
A
#
# COMPACT_ATOMS: atom_id res chain seq x y z
N MET A 1 26.63 -12.54 -0.08
CA MET A 1 27.01 -11.12 -0.25
C MET A 1 27.40 -10.76 -1.68
N LEU A 2 28.58 -11.14 -2.21
CA LEU A 2 29.03 -10.70 -3.55
C LEU A 2 28.18 -11.28 -4.71
N LEU A 3 27.78 -12.55 -4.60
CA LEU A 3 26.90 -13.20 -5.59
C LEU A 3 25.48 -12.60 -5.61
N GLU A 4 24.92 -12.31 -4.44
CA GLU A 4 23.60 -11.66 -4.31
C GLU A 4 23.63 -10.24 -4.89
N TYR A 5 24.70 -9.49 -4.62
CA TYR A 5 24.92 -8.17 -5.20
C TYR A 5 24.99 -8.22 -6.74
N LEU A 6 25.71 -9.20 -7.30
CA LEU A 6 25.76 -9.39 -8.75
C LEU A 6 24.39 -9.73 -9.35
N HIS A 7 23.62 -10.60 -8.70
CA HIS A 7 22.25 -10.92 -9.15
C HIS A 7 21.33 -9.70 -9.09
N GLN A 8 21.41 -8.88 -8.04
CA GLN A 8 20.67 -7.63 -7.93
C GLN A 8 21.05 -6.65 -9.03
N LEU A 9 22.35 -6.47 -9.29
CA LEU A 9 22.83 -5.57 -10.34
C LEU A 9 22.39 -6.04 -11.73
N GLN A 10 22.44 -7.34 -12.00
CA GLN A 10 21.91 -7.92 -13.24
C GLN A 10 20.40 -7.69 -13.40
N LEU A 11 19.62 -7.83 -12.33
CA LEU A 11 18.19 -7.55 -12.33
C LEU A 11 17.92 -6.07 -12.61
N SER A 12 18.61 -5.15 -11.92
CA SER A 12 18.49 -3.71 -12.15
C SER A 12 18.83 -3.32 -13.59
N LEU A 13 19.90 -3.87 -14.17
CA LEU A 13 20.27 -3.62 -15.57
C LEU A 13 19.21 -4.15 -16.54
N ARG A 14 18.64 -5.32 -16.26
CA ARG A 14 17.58 -5.90 -17.09
C ARG A 14 16.30 -5.08 -17.04
N ILE A 15 15.93 -4.58 -15.86
CA ILE A 15 14.82 -3.64 -15.66
C ILE A 15 15.09 -2.33 -16.40
N ALA A 16 16.27 -1.73 -16.23
CA ALA A 16 16.63 -0.48 -16.89
C ALA A 16 16.52 -0.60 -18.41
N ARG A 17 17.08 -1.68 -18.97
CA ARG A 17 16.97 -2.00 -20.40
C ARG A 17 15.52 -2.14 -20.83
N PHE A 18 14.72 -2.92 -20.10
CA PHE A 18 13.30 -3.13 -20.40
C PHE A 18 12.50 -1.82 -20.43
N VAL A 19 12.74 -0.94 -19.46
CA VAL A 19 12.06 0.36 -19.37
C VAL A 19 12.54 1.28 -20.51
N LEU A 20 13.84 1.38 -20.73
CA LEU A 20 14.43 2.21 -21.79
C LEU A 20 13.94 1.80 -23.18
N GLU A 21 13.89 0.51 -23.48
CA GLU A 21 13.39 -0.01 -24.77
C GLU A 21 11.94 0.43 -25.02
N ARG A 22 11.12 0.62 -23.98
CA ARG A 22 9.74 1.10 -24.13
C ARG A 22 9.60 2.63 -24.10
N VAL A 23 10.50 3.35 -23.44
CA VAL A 23 10.52 4.83 -23.41
C VAL A 23 10.99 5.41 -24.75
N THR A 24 12.01 4.80 -25.38
CA THR A 24 12.64 5.34 -26.60
C THR A 24 11.72 5.28 -27.84
N HIS A 25 10.66 4.46 -27.80
CA HIS A 25 9.66 4.39 -28.85
C HIS A 25 8.69 5.60 -28.88
N GLU A 26 8.65 6.45 -27.84
CA GLU A 26 7.76 7.62 -27.76
C GLU A 26 8.35 8.92 -28.37
N GLY A 27 9.55 8.88 -28.96
CA GLY A 27 10.04 9.98 -29.81
C GLY A 27 10.46 11.28 -29.10
N SER A 28 10.61 11.28 -27.77
CA SER A 28 11.19 12.40 -27.03
C SER A 28 12.68 12.21 -26.84
N ASP A 29 13.49 13.03 -27.51
CA ASP A 29 14.95 13.10 -27.39
C ASP A 29 15.42 13.69 -26.02
N LYS A 30 14.52 13.85 -25.03
CA LYS A 30 14.82 14.63 -23.81
C LYS A 30 14.38 14.09 -22.46
N ASP A 31 13.48 13.13 -22.34
CA ASP A 31 12.96 12.82 -21.00
C ASP A 31 13.35 11.41 -20.55
N GLU A 32 14.35 11.34 -19.65
CA GLU A 32 14.62 10.19 -18.76
C GLU A 32 13.48 9.95 -17.75
N VAL A 33 12.26 10.40 -18.08
CA VAL A 33 11.11 10.56 -17.20
C VAL A 33 9.87 10.03 -17.91
N LEU A 34 9.15 9.14 -17.22
CA LEU A 34 7.88 8.55 -17.64
C LEU A 34 6.71 9.36 -17.10
N SER A 35 5.71 9.63 -17.94
CA SER A 35 4.41 10.15 -17.46
C SER A 35 3.62 9.07 -16.69
N GLU A 36 2.63 9.47 -15.89
CA GLU A 36 1.70 8.53 -15.23
C GLU A 36 1.07 7.60 -16.27
N GLN A 37 0.62 8.15 -17.40
CA GLN A 37 -0.01 7.39 -18.48
C GLN A 37 0.96 6.40 -19.14
N ALA A 38 2.19 6.82 -19.45
CA ALA A 38 3.19 5.93 -20.04
C ALA A 38 3.56 4.79 -19.09
N TYR A 39 3.68 5.08 -17.79
CA TYR A 39 3.96 4.06 -16.79
C TYR A 39 2.78 3.09 -16.59
N MET A 40 1.54 3.59 -16.62
CA MET A 40 0.35 2.74 -16.61
C MET A 40 0.30 1.84 -17.84
N THR A 41 0.54 2.37 -19.04
CA THR A 41 0.60 1.57 -20.28
C THR A 41 1.68 0.49 -20.19
N LEU A 42 2.88 0.84 -19.72
CA LEU A 42 3.97 -0.11 -19.47
C LEU A 42 3.51 -1.28 -18.58
N ILE A 43 2.87 -0.98 -17.45
CA ILE A 43 2.39 -1.97 -16.49
C ILE A 43 1.35 -2.88 -17.14
N THR A 44 0.32 -2.29 -17.77
CA THR A 44 -0.77 -3.04 -18.39
C THR A 44 -0.27 -3.94 -19.51
N GLU A 45 0.57 -3.44 -20.43
CA GLU A 45 1.15 -4.27 -21.50
C GLU A 45 1.97 -5.44 -20.93
N THR A 46 2.74 -5.20 -19.87
CA THR A 46 3.56 -6.22 -19.23
C THR A 46 2.70 -7.33 -18.61
N ILE A 47 1.59 -6.95 -17.97
CA ILE A 47 0.61 -7.90 -17.42
C ILE A 47 -0.05 -8.69 -18.56
N GLN A 48 -0.45 -8.03 -19.65
CA GLN A 48 -1.10 -8.68 -20.80
C GLN A 48 -0.21 -9.76 -21.43
N VAL A 49 1.08 -9.50 -21.59
CA VAL A 49 2.04 -10.51 -22.08
C VAL A 49 2.15 -11.71 -21.12
N SER A 50 2.00 -11.47 -19.82
CA SER A 50 2.15 -12.47 -18.78
C SER A 50 0.85 -13.16 -18.36
N ARG A 51 -0.29 -12.81 -18.95
CA ARG A 51 -1.63 -13.22 -18.48
C ARG A 51 -1.87 -14.73 -18.47
N GLN A 52 -1.46 -15.42 -19.53
CA GLN A 52 -1.68 -16.86 -19.68
C GLN A 52 -0.88 -17.65 -18.63
N PRO A 53 0.45 -17.46 -18.51
CA PRO A 53 1.22 -18.21 -17.52
C PRO A 53 0.97 -17.76 -16.07
N LEU A 54 0.19 -16.68 -15.85
CA LEU A 54 -0.33 -16.30 -14.53
C LEU A 54 -1.77 -16.80 -14.28
N GLY A 55 -2.40 -17.48 -15.24
CA GLY A 55 -3.77 -17.98 -15.11
C GLY A 55 -4.83 -16.89 -15.01
N LEU A 56 -4.60 -15.72 -15.64
CA LEU A 56 -5.51 -14.57 -15.61
C LEU A 56 -6.56 -14.60 -16.74
N GLN A 57 -6.40 -15.48 -17.73
CA GLN A 57 -7.20 -15.47 -18.97
C GLN A 57 -8.67 -15.90 -18.78
N ASP A 58 -8.96 -16.68 -17.74
CA ASP A 58 -10.26 -17.33 -17.55
C ASP A 58 -11.24 -16.51 -16.70
N ASP A 59 -10.78 -15.39 -16.12
CA ASP A 59 -11.53 -14.54 -15.19
C ASP A 59 -11.30 -13.06 -15.51
N THR A 60 -12.08 -12.55 -16.47
CA THR A 60 -11.94 -11.17 -16.98
C THR A 60 -12.26 -10.12 -15.93
N ASP A 61 -13.17 -10.42 -15.00
CA ASP A 61 -13.53 -9.51 -13.91
C ASP A 61 -12.35 -9.38 -12.94
N PHE A 62 -11.77 -10.51 -12.52
CA PHE A 62 -10.57 -10.49 -11.69
C PHE A 62 -9.37 -9.86 -12.40
N GLN A 63 -9.25 -10.01 -13.72
CA GLN A 63 -8.17 -9.38 -14.48
C GLN A 63 -8.18 -7.86 -14.33
N GLN A 64 -9.34 -7.21 -14.38
CA GLN A 64 -9.44 -5.75 -14.20
C GLN A 64 -8.99 -5.33 -12.80
N TYR A 65 -9.42 -6.06 -11.76
CA TYR A 65 -8.95 -5.83 -10.39
C TYR A 65 -7.45 -6.08 -10.24
N TYR A 66 -6.92 -7.11 -10.91
CA TYR A 66 -5.51 -7.44 -10.89
C TYR A 66 -4.66 -6.31 -11.45
N GLU A 67 -5.01 -5.82 -12.64
CA GLU A 67 -4.33 -4.69 -13.28
C GLU A 67 -4.40 -3.42 -12.42
N LEU A 68 -5.58 -3.10 -11.89
CA LEU A 68 -5.77 -1.93 -11.03
C LEU A 68 -4.92 -1.99 -9.76
N ILE A 69 -4.96 -3.10 -9.02
CA ILE A 69 -4.20 -3.24 -7.76
C ILE A 69 -2.69 -3.22 -8.05
N CYS A 70 -2.24 -3.92 -9.09
CA CYS A 70 -0.82 -3.91 -9.48
C CYS A 70 -0.35 -2.50 -9.85
N ALA A 71 -1.14 -1.76 -10.64
CA ALA A 71 -0.84 -0.39 -10.99
C ALA A 71 -0.73 0.50 -9.73
N ARG A 72 -1.68 0.38 -8.79
CA ARG A 72 -1.63 1.13 -7.53
C ARG A 72 -0.41 0.79 -6.68
N MET A 73 -0.05 -0.49 -6.56
CA MET A 73 1.15 -0.95 -5.84
C MET A 73 2.46 -0.37 -6.40
N LEU A 74 2.50 -0.07 -7.70
CA LEU A 74 3.67 0.47 -8.38
C LEU A 74 3.67 2.00 -8.42
N LEU A 75 2.51 2.65 -8.49
CA LEU A 75 2.39 4.11 -8.54
C LEU A 75 2.47 4.77 -7.17
N LEU A 76 1.77 4.22 -6.17
CA LEU A 76 1.62 4.87 -4.86
C LEU A 76 2.94 5.21 -4.16
N PRO A 77 3.96 4.34 -4.13
CA PRO A 77 5.22 4.64 -3.43
C PRO A 77 5.93 5.90 -3.94
N HIS A 78 5.69 6.27 -5.20
CA HIS A 78 6.27 7.46 -5.83
C HIS A 78 5.44 8.73 -5.62
N GLY A 79 4.25 8.62 -5.01
CA GLY A 79 3.32 9.72 -4.78
C GLY A 79 2.62 10.17 -6.06
N LEU A 80 1.30 9.92 -6.15
CA LEU A 80 0.50 10.20 -7.34
C LEU A 80 0.62 11.66 -7.83
N GLN A 81 0.60 12.62 -6.90
CA GLN A 81 0.76 14.02 -7.26
C GLN A 81 2.15 14.34 -7.81
N GLN A 82 3.20 13.72 -7.28
CA GLN A 82 4.57 13.93 -7.78
C GLN A 82 4.73 13.37 -9.19
N ILE A 83 4.16 12.20 -9.46
CA ILE A 83 4.18 11.60 -10.80
C ILE A 83 3.40 12.47 -11.79
N ARG A 84 2.26 13.04 -11.38
CA ARG A 84 1.47 13.96 -12.22
C ARG A 84 2.19 15.25 -12.55
N THR A 85 2.98 15.79 -11.62
CA THR A 85 3.66 17.08 -11.81
C THR A 85 5.04 16.96 -12.42
N HIS A 86 5.77 15.88 -12.14
CA HIS A 86 7.18 15.73 -12.49
C HIS A 86 7.49 14.46 -13.26
N GLY A 87 6.52 13.57 -13.45
CA GLY A 87 6.76 12.24 -13.98
C GLY A 87 7.62 11.38 -13.06
N LEU A 88 8.04 10.23 -13.58
CA LEU A 88 8.80 9.22 -12.86
C LEU A 88 10.12 8.94 -13.59
N SER A 89 11.26 9.23 -12.97
CA SER A 89 12.55 8.96 -13.61
C SER A 89 12.82 7.46 -13.73
N ILE A 90 13.59 7.07 -14.74
CA ILE A 90 14.01 5.67 -14.91
C ILE A 90 14.74 5.16 -13.66
N HIS A 91 15.55 6.01 -13.02
CA HIS A 91 16.20 5.69 -11.76
C HIS A 91 15.18 5.33 -10.65
N GLN A 92 14.09 6.09 -10.52
CA GLN A 92 13.04 5.78 -9.53
C GLN A 92 12.38 4.43 -9.81
N VAL A 93 12.17 4.06 -11.09
CA VAL A 93 11.63 2.75 -11.46
C VAL A 93 12.61 1.62 -11.13
N VAL A 94 13.89 1.75 -11.54
CA VAL A 94 14.91 0.70 -11.39
C VAL A 94 15.26 0.45 -9.93
N THR A 95 15.20 1.48 -9.08
CA THR A 95 15.47 1.38 -7.64
C THR A 95 14.24 0.98 -6.82
N CYS A 96 13.05 0.95 -7.43
CA CYS A 96 11.82 0.55 -6.75
C CYS A 96 11.78 -0.97 -6.53
N SER A 97 11.84 -1.39 -5.26
CA SER A 97 11.77 -2.80 -4.88
C SER A 97 10.48 -3.48 -5.32
N ARG A 98 9.35 -2.75 -5.29
CA ARG A 98 8.06 -3.22 -5.80
C ARG A 98 8.10 -3.47 -7.30
N PHE A 99 8.72 -2.59 -8.09
CA PHE A 99 8.87 -2.82 -9.52
C PHE A 99 9.78 -4.03 -9.80
N ALA A 100 10.87 -4.20 -9.05
CA ALA A 100 11.73 -5.38 -9.17
C ALA A 100 11.01 -6.69 -8.79
N GLU A 101 10.11 -6.66 -7.80
CA GLU A 101 9.25 -7.79 -7.44
C GLU A 101 8.21 -8.10 -8.52
N PHE A 102 7.54 -7.09 -9.06
CA PHE A 102 6.63 -7.20 -10.20
C PHE A 102 7.34 -7.78 -11.43
N PHE A 103 8.48 -7.22 -11.81
CA PHE A 103 9.23 -7.63 -12.99
C PHE A 103 9.70 -9.10 -12.91
N ARG A 104 10.11 -9.56 -11.73
CA ARG A 104 10.45 -10.99 -11.50
C ARG A 104 9.28 -11.92 -11.77
N LEU A 105 8.05 -11.50 -11.47
CA LEU A 105 6.86 -12.29 -11.76
C LEU A 105 6.50 -12.24 -13.25
N MET A 106 6.70 -11.11 -13.91
CA MET A 106 6.32 -10.94 -15.31
C MET A 106 7.29 -11.65 -16.27
N ASP A 107 8.60 -11.56 -16.04
CA ASP A 107 9.60 -12.21 -16.89
C ASP A 107 9.66 -13.73 -16.67
N GLY A 108 9.34 -14.51 -17.70
CA GLY A 108 9.30 -15.99 -17.62
C GLY A 108 10.61 -16.63 -17.16
N SER A 109 11.76 -16.10 -17.60
CA SER A 109 13.07 -16.65 -17.21
C SER A 109 13.45 -16.37 -15.75
N LEU A 110 12.87 -15.31 -15.16
CA LEU A 110 13.03 -14.99 -13.74
C LEU A 110 12.03 -15.77 -12.90
N ARG A 111 10.81 -15.97 -13.41
CA ARG A 111 9.74 -16.69 -12.73
C ARG A 111 10.13 -18.10 -12.30
N GLU A 112 10.93 -18.79 -13.12
CA GLU A 112 11.46 -20.13 -12.84
C GLU A 112 12.53 -20.15 -11.72
N ARG A 113 13.12 -19.00 -11.39
CA ARG A 113 14.30 -18.90 -10.49
C ARG A 113 13.95 -18.45 -9.07
N TYR A 114 12.80 -17.83 -8.87
CA TYR A 114 12.41 -17.25 -7.58
C TYR A 114 11.14 -17.93 -7.06
N ASP A 115 10.94 -17.89 -5.74
CA ASP A 115 9.68 -18.31 -5.14
C ASP A 115 8.57 -17.33 -5.52
N MET A 116 7.63 -17.81 -6.33
CA MET A 116 6.50 -17.02 -6.82
C MET A 116 5.35 -16.91 -5.82
N GLN A 117 5.25 -17.82 -4.85
CA GLN A 117 4.11 -17.82 -3.91
C GLN A 117 4.25 -16.73 -2.83
N SER A 118 5.48 -16.33 -2.54
CA SER A 118 5.78 -15.19 -1.66
C SER A 118 5.72 -13.84 -2.36
N ASN A 119 5.71 -13.79 -3.70
CA ASN A 119 5.65 -12.55 -4.47
C ASN A 119 4.34 -11.79 -4.23
N ALA A 120 4.43 -10.51 -3.85
CA ALA A 120 3.29 -9.66 -3.53
C ALA A 120 2.31 -9.46 -4.72
N PHE A 121 2.79 -9.56 -5.95
CA PHE A 121 2.01 -9.44 -7.18
C PHE A 121 1.40 -10.76 -7.65
N HIS A 122 1.64 -11.87 -6.94
CA HIS A 122 1.06 -13.16 -7.31
C HIS A 122 -0.47 -13.08 -7.31
N PRO A 123 -1.18 -13.64 -8.31
CA PRO A 123 -2.64 -13.55 -8.43
C PRO A 123 -3.40 -13.90 -7.14
N THR A 124 -2.96 -14.93 -6.41
CA THR A 124 -3.56 -15.29 -5.11
C THR A 124 -3.45 -14.19 -4.06
N ARG A 125 -2.33 -13.45 -4.00
CA ARG A 125 -2.14 -12.34 -3.05
C ARG A 125 -3.05 -11.17 -3.40
N ILE A 126 -3.09 -10.80 -4.67
CA ILE A 126 -3.94 -9.72 -5.20
C ILE A 126 -5.42 -10.04 -5.01
N ARG A 127 -5.83 -11.29 -5.28
CA ARG A 127 -7.19 -11.77 -5.00
C ARG A 127 -7.54 -11.67 -3.53
N ASN A 128 -6.59 -11.89 -2.63
CA ASN A 128 -6.83 -11.77 -1.21
C ASN A 128 -7.04 -10.30 -0.77
N VAL A 129 -6.35 -9.33 -1.39
CA VAL A 129 -6.62 -7.89 -1.17
C VAL A 129 -8.05 -7.53 -1.60
N HIS A 130 -8.49 -8.00 -2.77
CA HIS A 130 -9.87 -7.80 -3.20
C HIS A 130 -10.87 -8.50 -2.26
N ARG A 131 -10.57 -9.72 -1.80
CA ARG A 131 -11.42 -10.44 -0.84
C ARG A 131 -11.51 -9.74 0.52
N GLN A 132 -10.46 -9.04 0.95
CA GLN A 132 -10.49 -8.26 2.19
C GLN A 132 -11.54 -7.14 2.11
N TYR A 133 -11.56 -6.41 1.00
CA TYR A 133 -12.59 -5.41 0.73
C TYR A 133 -14.01 -5.99 0.80
N LEU A 134 -14.26 -7.07 0.06
CA LEU A 134 -15.59 -7.73 0.03
C LEU A 134 -16.05 -8.25 1.40
N GLN A 135 -15.14 -8.52 2.34
CA GLN A 135 -15.51 -8.92 3.70
C GLN A 135 -15.73 -7.74 4.64
N LEU A 136 -15.22 -6.57 4.29
CA LEU A 136 -15.46 -5.33 5.02
C LEU A 136 -16.78 -4.70 4.60
N ASP A 137 -17.09 -4.67 3.31
CA ASP A 137 -18.36 -4.21 2.74
C ASP A 137 -19.48 -5.21 3.09
N ARG A 138 -20.15 -4.98 4.23
CA ARG A 138 -21.11 -5.93 4.80
C ARG A 138 -22.49 -5.77 4.19
N ASP A 139 -22.86 -4.56 3.81
CA ASP A 139 -24.14 -4.28 3.18
C ASP A 139 -24.09 -4.49 1.65
N GLY A 140 -22.90 -4.64 1.07
CA GLY A 140 -22.67 -4.94 -0.34
C GLY A 140 -22.96 -3.74 -1.24
N ASN A 141 -22.84 -2.52 -0.70
CA ASN A 141 -23.18 -1.30 -1.41
C ASN A 141 -22.05 -0.78 -2.31
N GLY A 142 -20.86 -1.40 -2.27
CA GLY A 142 -19.70 -1.00 -3.06
C GLY A 142 -18.91 0.17 -2.47
N MET A 143 -19.15 0.51 -1.21
CA MET A 143 -18.45 1.52 -0.42
C MET A 143 -18.25 1.00 1.02
N LEU A 144 -17.37 1.65 1.77
CA LEU A 144 -17.10 1.30 3.17
C LEU A 144 -17.47 2.45 4.08
N SER A 145 -18.35 2.18 5.04
CA SER A 145 -18.58 3.06 6.17
C SER A 145 -17.39 3.05 7.15
N MET A 146 -17.32 4.07 8.02
CA MET A 146 -16.33 4.09 9.11
C MET A 146 -16.40 2.83 9.99
N THR A 147 -17.62 2.31 10.23
CA THR A 147 -17.81 1.12 11.07
C THR A 147 -17.28 -0.15 10.41
N GLU A 148 -17.34 -0.24 9.09
CA GLU A 148 -16.79 -1.37 8.34
C GLU A 148 -15.28 -1.29 8.29
N LEU A 149 -14.71 -0.09 8.06
CA LEU A 149 -13.26 0.07 8.09
C LEU A 149 -12.67 -0.18 9.49
N GLN A 150 -13.41 0.06 10.58
CA GLN A 150 -12.98 -0.32 11.94
C GLN A 150 -12.77 -1.83 12.13
N ASP A 151 -13.31 -2.67 11.25
CA ASP A 151 -13.06 -4.10 11.21
C ASP A 151 -11.87 -4.50 10.31
N TYR A 152 -11.15 -3.53 9.76
CA TYR A 152 -9.92 -3.77 9.01
C TYR A 152 -8.95 -4.61 9.85
N GLY A 153 -8.43 -5.68 9.25
CA GLY A 153 -7.55 -6.62 9.92
C GLY A 153 -8.23 -7.70 10.75
N LYS A 154 -9.55 -7.59 11.04
CA LYS A 154 -10.33 -8.57 11.83
C LYS A 154 -11.05 -9.62 10.99
N LYS A 155 -11.23 -9.37 9.70
CA LYS A 155 -11.90 -10.33 8.80
C LYS A 155 -10.95 -11.46 8.41
N ARG A 156 -11.51 -12.64 8.12
CA ARG A 156 -10.76 -13.87 7.79
C ARG A 156 -9.81 -13.70 6.61
N ALA A 157 -10.12 -12.83 5.65
CA ALA A 157 -9.24 -12.57 4.52
C ALA A 157 -7.92 -11.88 4.91
N PHE A 158 -7.84 -11.19 6.05
CA PHE A 158 -6.59 -10.60 6.53
C PHE A 158 -5.65 -11.65 7.13
N ASN A 159 -6.21 -12.66 7.82
CA ASN A 159 -5.45 -13.75 8.42
C ASN A 159 -6.17 -15.09 8.17
N PRO A 160 -5.98 -15.73 6.99
CA PRO A 160 -6.74 -16.93 6.65
C PRO A 160 -6.44 -18.15 7.54
N THR A 161 -5.26 -18.17 8.16
CA THR A 161 -4.73 -19.29 8.94
C THR A 161 -4.68 -19.03 10.43
N GLY A 162 -4.77 -17.77 10.87
CA GLY A 162 -4.75 -17.40 12.28
C GLY A 162 -6.14 -17.08 12.82
N SER A 163 -6.27 -17.19 14.15
CA SER A 163 -7.47 -16.83 14.90
C SER A 163 -7.48 -15.38 15.38
N GLU A 164 -6.33 -14.72 15.35
CA GLU A 164 -6.16 -13.36 15.87
C GLU A 164 -6.23 -12.32 14.74
N PRO A 165 -6.84 -11.14 15.01
CA PRO A 165 -6.79 -10.01 14.11
C PRO A 165 -5.36 -9.61 13.77
N THR A 166 -5.14 -9.20 12.52
CA THR A 166 -3.86 -8.58 12.12
C THR A 166 -3.72 -7.15 12.61
N HIS A 167 -4.85 -6.46 12.78
CA HIS A 167 -4.92 -5.06 13.18
C HIS A 167 -6.17 -4.84 14.03
N ASP A 168 -6.14 -3.82 14.89
CA ASP A 168 -7.32 -3.31 15.57
C ASP A 168 -7.27 -1.78 15.57
N LEU A 169 -7.91 -1.17 14.56
CA LEU A 169 -7.88 0.27 14.37
C LEU A 169 -8.66 0.99 15.48
N THR A 170 -8.10 2.11 15.96
CA THR A 170 -8.77 2.98 16.94
C THR A 170 -9.83 3.84 16.26
N GLY A 171 -10.87 4.24 17.00
CA GLY A 171 -11.93 5.10 16.47
C GLY A 171 -11.40 6.47 16.03
N ALA A 172 -10.49 7.04 16.81
CA ALA A 172 -9.79 8.28 16.48
C ALA A 172 -9.03 8.17 15.14
N PHE A 173 -8.29 7.09 14.92
CA PHE A 173 -7.56 6.87 13.68
C PHE A 173 -8.50 6.77 12.48
N VAL A 174 -9.54 5.93 12.54
CA VAL A 174 -10.49 5.78 11.44
C VAL A 174 -11.21 7.09 11.12
N THR A 175 -11.57 7.87 12.15
CA THR A 175 -12.19 9.19 11.96
C THR A 175 -11.30 10.10 11.13
N GLN A 176 -10.00 10.17 11.44
CA GLN A 176 -9.07 11.03 10.71
C GLN A 176 -8.71 10.48 9.33
N VAL A 177 -8.73 9.16 9.13
CA VAL A 177 -8.60 8.57 7.78
C VAL A 177 -9.73 9.05 6.87
N PHE A 178 -10.99 8.99 7.32
CA PHE A 178 -12.14 9.44 6.53
C PHE A 178 -12.17 10.96 6.29
N ALA A 179 -11.47 11.74 7.11
CA ALA A 179 -11.29 13.18 6.88
C ALA A 179 -10.20 13.46 5.82
N GLU A 180 -9.26 12.56 5.63
CA GLU A 180 -8.11 12.74 4.73
C GLU A 180 -8.30 12.11 3.35
N VAL A 181 -9.02 11.00 3.26
CA VAL A 181 -9.25 10.27 2.01
C VAL A 181 -10.50 10.77 1.29
N PRO A 182 -10.58 10.63 -0.05
CA PRO A 182 -11.82 10.89 -0.77
C PRO A 182 -12.97 10.02 -0.23
N THR A 183 -14.11 10.65 0.03
CA THR A 183 -15.34 9.96 0.45
C THR A 183 -16.54 10.45 -0.34
N PHE A 184 -17.52 9.57 -0.52
CA PHE A 184 -18.81 9.86 -1.12
C PHE A 184 -19.90 9.52 -0.11
N ASN A 185 -20.75 10.49 0.25
CA ASN A 185 -21.76 10.32 1.30
C ASN A 185 -21.20 9.76 2.62
N HIS A 186 -19.99 10.18 3.00
CA HIS A 186 -19.25 9.71 4.19
C HIS A 186 -18.77 8.25 4.12
N GLU A 187 -18.78 7.65 2.94
CA GLU A 187 -18.27 6.30 2.70
C GLU A 187 -17.04 6.32 1.78
N MET A 188 -16.15 5.36 1.97
CA MET A 188 -14.91 5.18 1.22
C MET A 188 -15.16 4.23 0.04
N ASP A 189 -14.87 4.66 -1.18
CA ASP A 189 -14.99 3.79 -2.35
C ASP A 189 -13.86 2.74 -2.43
N TYR A 190 -13.96 1.84 -3.41
CA TYR A 190 -12.96 0.80 -3.62
C TYR A 190 -11.55 1.36 -3.90
N HIS A 191 -11.42 2.46 -4.64
CA HIS A 191 -10.13 3.05 -4.97
C HIS A 191 -9.44 3.64 -3.73
N ALA A 192 -10.19 4.37 -2.90
CA ALA A 192 -9.72 4.91 -1.64
C ALA A 192 -9.35 3.78 -0.65
N TYR A 193 -10.10 2.68 -0.62
CA TYR A 193 -9.74 1.49 0.15
C TYR A 193 -8.42 0.85 -0.32
N LEU A 194 -8.20 0.74 -1.63
CA LEU A 194 -6.95 0.20 -2.16
C LEU A 194 -5.77 1.08 -1.77
N ASP A 195 -5.89 2.40 -1.95
CA ASP A 195 -4.85 3.34 -1.54
C ASP A 195 -4.58 3.21 -0.04
N PHE A 196 -5.62 3.22 0.80
CA PHE A 196 -5.51 3.01 2.25
C PHE A 196 -4.77 1.71 2.61
N THR A 197 -5.21 0.58 2.05
CA THR A 197 -4.65 -0.75 2.36
C THR A 197 -3.18 -0.86 1.96
N LEU A 198 -2.83 -0.30 0.80
CA LEU A 198 -1.46 -0.32 0.31
C LEU A 198 -0.56 0.59 1.15
N LEU A 199 -1.01 1.79 1.52
CA LEU A 199 -0.29 2.71 2.40
C LEU A 199 -0.14 2.15 3.83
N MET A 200 -1.14 1.43 4.35
CA MET A 200 -1.05 0.72 5.63
C MET A 200 0.03 -0.37 5.65
N SER A 201 0.33 -0.97 4.49
CA SER A 201 1.36 -2.01 4.35
C SER A 201 2.76 -1.48 4.01
N ASP A 202 2.89 -0.16 3.86
CA ASP A 202 4.11 0.51 3.47
C ASP A 202 4.57 1.46 4.59
N ASN A 203 5.74 1.18 5.15
CA ASN A 203 6.31 1.94 6.26
C ASN A 203 7.55 2.73 5.87
N VAL A 204 7.88 2.78 4.57
CA VAL A 204 9.13 3.38 4.08
C VAL A 204 8.90 4.43 2.98
N SER A 205 7.86 4.32 2.16
CA SER A 205 7.70 5.25 1.06
C SER A 205 7.31 6.65 1.55
N PRO A 206 7.76 7.72 0.86
CA PRO A 206 7.32 9.07 1.16
C PRO A 206 5.80 9.25 1.12
N ALA A 207 5.11 8.51 0.24
CA ALA A 207 3.66 8.57 0.12
C ALA A 207 2.96 8.02 1.36
N ALA A 208 3.40 6.88 1.89
CA ALA A 208 2.83 6.30 3.11
C ALA A 208 3.13 7.17 4.33
N LEU A 209 4.37 7.64 4.48
CA LEU A 209 4.74 8.55 5.57
C LEU A 209 3.91 9.85 5.53
N ARG A 210 3.67 10.40 4.34
CA ARG A 210 2.83 11.59 4.16
C ARG A 210 1.37 11.30 4.50
N PHE A 211 0.83 10.15 4.10
CA PHE A 211 -0.51 9.73 4.47
C PHE A 211 -0.67 9.66 5.99
N PHE A 212 0.21 8.95 6.70
CA PHE A 212 0.16 8.88 8.16
C PHE A 212 0.34 10.25 8.80
N TRP A 213 1.26 11.07 8.30
CA TRP A 213 1.43 12.44 8.78
C TRP A 213 0.14 13.25 8.67
N ASN A 214 -0.52 13.22 7.51
CA ASN A 214 -1.73 13.98 7.28
C ASN A 214 -2.91 13.51 8.15
N VAL A 215 -2.99 12.22 8.44
CA VAL A 215 -3.98 11.63 9.36
C VAL A 215 -3.69 12.06 10.80
N LEU A 216 -2.41 12.09 11.21
CA LEU A 216 -2.01 12.47 12.56
C LEU A 216 -2.10 13.99 12.80
N ASP A 217 -1.63 14.80 11.86
CA ASP A 217 -1.73 16.27 11.88
C ASP A 217 -3.11 16.72 11.38
N PHE A 218 -4.18 16.28 12.06
CA PHE A 218 -5.54 16.59 11.65
C PHE A 218 -5.90 18.08 11.79
N HIS A 219 -5.14 18.84 12.58
CA HIS A 219 -5.24 20.30 12.65
C HIS A 219 -4.51 21.02 11.51
N LYS A 220 -3.74 20.31 10.67
CA LYS A 220 -3.00 20.84 9.53
C LYS A 220 -2.04 21.98 9.91
N GLN A 221 -1.41 21.86 11.07
CA GLN A 221 -0.53 22.91 11.62
C GLN A 221 0.96 22.66 11.36
N GLY A 222 1.31 21.50 10.80
CA GLY A 222 2.70 21.14 10.49
C GLY A 222 3.48 20.58 11.68
N PHE A 223 2.83 20.32 12.81
CA PHE A 223 3.42 19.67 13.98
C PHE A 223 2.35 18.99 14.84
N LEU A 224 2.75 17.94 15.57
CA LEU A 224 1.88 17.24 16.51
C LEU A 224 2.06 17.84 17.90
N ASP A 225 0.99 18.43 18.46
CA ASP A 225 1.01 18.96 19.81
C ASP A 225 0.49 17.94 20.84
N ALA A 226 0.53 18.32 22.12
CA ALA A 226 0.07 17.47 23.21
C ALA A 226 -1.42 17.13 23.12
N PHE A 227 -2.26 18.00 22.53
CA PHE A 227 -3.68 17.75 22.35
C PHE A 227 -3.93 16.70 21.26
N THR A 228 -3.27 16.86 20.10
CA THR A 228 -3.30 15.89 19.00
C THR A 228 -2.85 14.50 19.46
N LEU A 229 -1.75 14.43 20.20
CA LEU A 229 -1.26 13.15 20.74
C LEU A 229 -2.24 12.56 21.77
N ASP A 230 -2.79 13.38 22.67
CA ASP A 230 -3.77 12.92 23.67
C ASP A 230 -5.04 12.36 23.02
N PHE A 231 -5.51 12.97 21.94
CA PHE A 231 -6.67 12.51 21.18
C PHE A 231 -6.50 11.05 20.70
N PHE A 232 -5.38 10.73 20.05
CA PHE A 232 -5.12 9.36 19.59
C PHE A 232 -4.82 8.39 20.74
N LEU A 233 -4.05 8.82 21.74
CA LEU A 233 -3.68 7.98 22.88
C LEU A 233 -4.90 7.54 23.70
N ARG A 234 -5.91 8.41 23.88
CA ARG A 234 -7.17 8.04 24.53
C ARG A 234 -7.86 6.89 23.81
N SER A 235 -8.00 6.99 22.49
CA SER A 235 -8.66 5.95 21.69
C SER A 235 -7.84 4.66 21.62
N LEU A 236 -6.51 4.75 21.69
CA LEU A 236 -5.63 3.58 21.83
C LEU A 236 -5.84 2.88 23.18
N LEU A 237 -5.90 3.63 24.28
CA LEU A 237 -6.13 3.06 25.60
C LEU A 237 -7.49 2.38 25.73
N GLU A 238 -8.54 2.91 25.10
CA GLU A 238 -9.83 2.23 25.02
C GLU A 238 -9.70 0.82 24.41
N LYS A 239 -8.87 0.65 23.38
CA LYS A 239 -8.58 -0.67 22.80
C LYS A 239 -7.79 -1.56 23.75
N ILE A 240 -6.73 -1.05 24.37
CA ILE A 240 -5.93 -1.82 25.33
C ILE A 240 -6.81 -2.29 26.49
N TYR A 241 -7.68 -1.42 27.03
CA TYR A 241 -8.63 -1.79 28.08
C TYR A 241 -9.63 -2.86 27.64
N ALA A 242 -10.05 -2.86 26.38
CA ALA A 242 -10.94 -3.88 25.84
C ALA A 242 -10.26 -5.26 25.70
N HIS A 243 -8.95 -5.30 25.43
CA HIS A 243 -8.18 -6.54 25.27
C HIS A 243 -7.64 -7.11 26.60
N GLU A 244 -7.01 -6.27 27.43
CA GLU A 244 -6.25 -6.69 28.61
C GLU A 244 -7.02 -6.46 29.93
N GLY A 245 -8.13 -5.72 29.89
CA GLY A 245 -8.85 -5.29 31.08
C GLY A 245 -8.15 -4.15 31.83
N LYS A 246 -8.88 -3.48 32.74
CA LYS A 246 -8.42 -2.25 33.43
C LYS A 246 -7.19 -2.38 34.32
N LYS A 247 -6.78 -3.59 34.70
CA LYS A 247 -5.75 -3.82 35.71
C LYS A 247 -4.33 -3.77 35.16
N ASP A 248 -4.14 -4.18 33.91
CA ASP A 248 -2.81 -4.34 33.30
C ASP A 248 -2.47 -3.22 32.30
N ALA A 249 -3.47 -2.48 31.84
CA ALA A 249 -3.28 -1.37 30.91
C ALA A 249 -2.65 -0.12 31.58
N PRO A 250 -1.62 0.50 30.97
CA PRO A 250 -1.00 1.72 31.50
C PRO A 250 -1.98 2.91 31.50
N SER A 251 -1.90 3.78 32.50
CA SER A 251 -2.67 5.04 32.50
C SER A 251 -2.08 6.07 31.53
N ILE A 252 -2.91 7.01 31.05
CA ILE A 252 -2.44 8.17 30.25
C ILE A 252 -1.27 8.87 30.93
N ASP A 253 -1.36 9.05 32.25
CA ASP A 253 -0.31 9.70 33.03
C ASP A 253 1.00 8.90 33.02
N ARG A 254 0.95 7.56 33.05
CA ARG A 254 2.15 6.72 32.91
C ARG A 254 2.83 6.89 31.55
N LEU A 255 2.06 6.98 30.46
CA LEU A 255 2.59 7.22 29.12
C LEU A 255 3.23 8.61 28.99
N ARG A 256 2.66 9.62 29.68
CA ARG A 256 3.19 11.01 29.72
C ARG A 256 4.43 11.18 30.60
N VAL A 257 4.63 10.30 31.59
CA VAL A 257 5.78 10.38 32.51
C VAL A 257 7.05 9.77 31.90
N CYS A 258 6.94 8.73 31.07
CA CYS A 258 8.10 8.16 30.38
C CYS A 258 8.84 9.15 29.46
N THR A 259 8.15 10.15 28.91
CA THR A 259 8.75 11.22 28.09
C THR A 259 9.48 12.29 28.90
N ARG A 260 9.27 12.40 30.22
CA ARG A 260 10.00 13.35 31.08
C ARG A 260 11.31 12.82 31.63
N LEU A 261 11.57 11.51 31.53
CA LEU A 261 12.82 10.89 32.00
C LEU A 261 13.90 10.76 30.93
N ALA A 262 13.63 11.18 29.68
CA ALA A 262 14.62 11.23 28.60
C ALA A 262 15.31 12.61 28.45
N GLY A 263 15.15 13.49 29.45
CA GLY A 263 15.66 14.87 29.44
C GLY A 263 16.42 15.25 30.71
N LEU A 264 17.21 14.33 31.27
CA LEU A 264 18.27 14.59 32.26
C LEU A 264 19.56 13.91 31.81
#